data_AF-A0A847MHT7-F1
#
_entry.id   AF-A0A847MHT7-F1
#
_cell.length_a   1.000
_cell.length_b   1.000
_cell.length_c   1.000
_cell.angle_alpha   90.00
_cell.angle_beta   90.00
_cell.angle_gamma   90.00
#
_symmetry.space_group_name_H-M   'P 1'
#
loop_
_entity.id
_entity.type
_entity.pdbx_description
1 polymer ?
#
loop_
_entity_poly.entity_id
_entity_poly.type
_entity_poly.pdbx_seq_one_letter_code
_entity_poly.pdbx_strand_id
1 'polypeptide(L)'
;TILEHPQQYDNFYSAWPDIKDYIINTIKKGSPCTIWWLDSSLEHASVLMNDVLKPNLQENIKSTIKIELAMLDPNWLEIEKINPSWISLAKSNYESLQVFLDVFKEEIRNHDWSIDLSLYRYIPNFQGILINAEHLFVSSCAWKNGLLNDDSIYELYHFTDHFGGKEKIDQYKSWFEHCRKENQNIVQPKPSSQGVTFYITSEGEKK
;
A
#
# COMPACT_ATOMS: atom_id res chain seq x y z
N THR A 1 -13.26 20.65 -25.46
CA THR A 1 -12.17 20.60 -24.46
C THR A 1 -11.46 19.29 -24.68
N ILE A 2 -10.14 19.30 -24.90
CA ILE A 2 -9.38 18.05 -25.01
C ILE A 2 -9.32 17.49 -23.59
N LEU A 3 -9.93 16.33 -23.39
CA LEU A 3 -9.84 15.59 -22.15
C LEU A 3 -8.43 14.98 -22.13
N GLU A 4 -7.54 15.53 -21.30
CA GLU A 4 -6.23 14.93 -21.08
C GLU A 4 -6.44 13.60 -20.35
N HIS A 5 -5.92 12.53 -20.94
CA HIS A 5 -5.92 11.21 -20.31
C HIS A 5 -5.08 11.25 -19.03
N PRO A 6 -5.40 10.42 -18.01
CA PRO A 6 -4.60 10.35 -16.81
C PRO A 6 -3.17 9.93 -17.17
N GLN A 7 -2.19 10.42 -16.42
CA GLN A 7 -0.81 9.94 -16.56
C GLN A 7 -0.78 8.45 -16.23
N GLN A 8 -0.10 7.68 -17.08
CA GLN A 8 -0.02 6.23 -16.96
C GLN A 8 1.42 5.78 -16.69
N TYR A 9 1.55 4.70 -15.94
CA TYR A 9 2.81 4.04 -15.62
C TYR A 9 2.68 2.55 -15.88
N ASP A 10 3.75 1.91 -16.34
CA ASP A 10 3.71 0.50 -16.75
C ASP A 10 3.42 -0.47 -15.59
N ASN A 11 3.80 -0.09 -14.36
CA ASN A 11 3.67 -0.89 -13.12
C ASN A 11 3.93 0.00 -11.90
N PHE A 12 3.84 -0.60 -10.71
CA PHE A 12 4.12 0.08 -9.44
C PHE A 12 5.49 0.78 -9.41
N TYR A 13 6.56 0.10 -9.84
CA TYR A 13 7.92 0.67 -9.77
C TYR A 13 8.09 1.90 -10.67
N SER A 14 7.38 1.95 -11.80
CA SER A 14 7.35 3.13 -12.66
C SER A 14 6.54 4.27 -12.06
N ALA A 15 5.49 3.98 -11.27
CA ALA A 15 4.70 4.97 -10.54
C ALA A 15 5.36 5.45 -9.24
N TRP A 16 6.23 4.62 -8.64
CA TRP A 16 6.82 4.85 -7.32
C TRP A 16 7.54 6.20 -7.16
N PRO A 17 8.36 6.69 -8.11
CA PRO A 17 8.99 7.99 -7.98
C PRO A 17 7.98 9.12 -7.71
N ASP A 18 6.89 9.15 -8.47
CA ASP A 18 5.85 10.18 -8.33
C ASP A 18 5.08 9.97 -7.01
N ILE A 19 4.68 8.73 -6.68
CA ILE A 19 4.04 8.39 -5.40
C ILE A 19 4.88 8.89 -4.22
N LYS A 20 6.18 8.58 -4.23
CA LYS A 20 7.15 8.98 -3.20
C LYS A 20 7.25 10.49 -3.10
N ASP A 21 7.33 11.18 -4.24
CA ASP A 21 7.41 12.63 -4.27
C ASP A 21 6.15 13.30 -3.69
N TYR A 22 4.94 12.81 -3.97
CA TYR A 22 3.73 13.31 -3.34
C TYR A 22 3.75 13.17 -1.82
N ILE A 23 4.20 12.02 -1.32
CA ILE A 23 4.28 11.75 0.12
C ILE A 23 5.35 12.65 0.77
N ILE A 24 6.57 12.65 0.25
CA ILE A 24 7.68 13.43 0.81
C ILE A 24 7.40 14.93 0.75
N ASN A 25 6.82 15.43 -0.34
CA ASN A 25 6.48 16.85 -0.43
C ASN A 25 5.39 17.24 0.58
N THR A 26 4.43 16.36 0.86
CA THR A 26 3.43 16.58 1.93
C THR A 26 4.10 16.67 3.30
N ILE A 27 4.96 15.70 3.61
CA ILE A 27 5.72 15.63 4.86
C ILE A 27 6.58 16.89 5.05
N LYS A 28 7.36 17.29 4.04
CA LYS A 28 8.23 18.47 4.09
C LYS A 28 7.47 19.78 4.24
N LYS A 29 6.24 19.87 3.73
CA LYS A 29 5.36 21.04 3.94
C LYS A 29 4.81 21.13 5.38
N GLY A 30 5.01 20.10 6.20
CA GLY A 30 4.46 20.01 7.55
C GLY A 30 2.95 19.83 7.58
N SER A 31 2.34 19.46 6.45
CA SER A 31 0.91 19.16 6.37
C SER A 31 0.65 17.74 6.86
N PRO A 32 -0.52 17.45 7.46
CA PRO A 32 -0.92 16.07 7.74
C PRO A 32 -0.89 15.24 6.45
N CYS A 33 -0.26 14.07 6.51
CA CYS A 33 -0.22 13.12 5.40
C CYS A 33 -1.13 11.95 5.71
N THR A 34 -2.11 11.69 4.85
CA THR A 34 -2.99 10.52 4.93
C THR A 34 -2.77 9.63 3.73
N ILE A 35 -2.59 8.33 3.95
CA ILE A 35 -2.38 7.33 2.91
C ILE A 35 -3.38 6.21 3.12
N TRP A 36 -4.21 5.93 2.11
CA TRP A 36 -5.01 4.71 2.06
C TRP A 36 -4.42 3.81 0.98
N TRP A 37 -4.05 2.58 1.35
CA TRP A 37 -3.47 1.61 0.42
C TRP A 37 -4.29 0.32 0.44
N LEU A 38 -4.95 0.06 -0.68
CA LEU A 38 -5.64 -1.18 -0.99
C LEU A 38 -4.75 -2.02 -1.91
N ASP A 39 -4.39 -3.21 -1.49
CA ASP A 39 -3.52 -4.13 -2.24
C ASP A 39 -3.92 -5.58 -1.94
N SER A 40 -3.62 -6.53 -2.83
CA SER A 40 -3.90 -7.94 -2.53
C SER A 40 -2.94 -8.49 -1.49
N SER A 41 -1.64 -8.22 -1.63
CA SER A 41 -0.59 -8.86 -0.81
C SER A 41 0.35 -7.87 -0.13
N LEU A 42 0.17 -6.57 -0.37
CA LEU A 42 1.11 -5.51 0.04
C LEU A 42 2.54 -5.80 -0.43
N GLU A 43 2.69 -6.35 -1.63
CA GLU A 43 3.98 -6.74 -2.23
C GLU A 43 5.02 -5.61 -2.11
N HIS A 44 4.57 -4.39 -2.38
CA HIS A 44 5.43 -3.23 -2.44
C HIS A 44 5.49 -2.42 -1.13
N ALA A 45 4.87 -2.88 -0.04
CA ALA A 45 4.88 -2.13 1.23
C ALA A 45 6.28 -1.93 1.79
N SER A 46 7.20 -2.86 1.53
CA SER A 46 8.62 -2.72 1.91
C SER A 46 9.28 -1.49 1.30
N VAL A 47 8.87 -1.10 0.10
CA VAL A 47 9.36 0.10 -0.58
C VAL A 47 8.93 1.34 0.21
N LEU A 48 7.64 1.50 0.53
CA LEU A 48 7.17 2.61 1.38
C LEU A 48 7.88 2.65 2.74
N MET A 49 8.03 1.51 3.39
CA MET A 49 8.72 1.41 4.68
C MET A 49 10.17 1.88 4.59
N ASN A 50 10.93 1.44 3.58
CA ASN A 50 12.36 1.73 3.47
C ASN A 50 12.67 3.10 2.89
N ASP A 51 11.91 3.54 1.89
CA ASP A 51 12.20 4.77 1.15
C ASP A 51 11.61 6.02 1.80
N VAL A 52 10.55 5.84 2.60
CA VAL A 52 9.80 6.95 3.19
C VAL A 52 9.77 6.82 4.71
N LEU A 53 9.19 5.76 5.26
CA LEU A 53 8.89 5.74 6.70
C LEU A 53 10.16 5.69 7.55
N LYS A 54 11.09 4.77 7.27
CA LYS A 54 12.34 4.62 8.05
C LYS A 54 13.17 5.91 8.07
N PRO A 55 13.48 6.56 6.93
CA PRO A 55 14.23 7.82 6.95
C PRO A 55 13.52 8.93 7.71
N ASN A 56 12.19 9.08 7.50
CA ASN A 56 11.43 10.18 8.10
C ASN A 56 11.10 9.95 9.60
N LEU A 57 11.18 8.71 10.11
CA LEU A 57 11.13 8.40 11.54
C LEU A 57 12.46 8.68 12.25
N GLN A 58 13.58 8.59 11.53
CA GLN A 58 14.91 8.87 12.07
C GLN A 58 15.25 10.37 12.04
N GLU A 59 14.68 11.09 11.09
CA GLU A 59 14.70 12.54 11.05
C GLU A 59 13.59 13.07 11.97
N ASN A 60 13.87 13.98 12.91
CA ASN A 60 12.88 14.55 13.86
C ASN A 60 11.82 15.47 13.18
N ILE A 61 11.15 14.96 12.14
CA ILE A 61 10.15 15.67 11.34
C ILE A 61 8.81 15.67 12.09
N LYS A 62 8.24 16.87 12.27
CA LYS A 62 6.99 17.10 13.02
C LYS A 62 5.72 17.00 12.18
N SER A 63 5.67 16.15 11.17
CA SER A 63 4.44 15.93 10.38
C SER A 63 3.65 14.76 10.96
N THR A 64 2.34 14.94 11.18
CA THR A 64 1.43 13.81 11.47
C THR A 64 1.24 12.97 10.21
N ILE A 65 1.46 11.66 10.30
CA ILE A 65 1.20 10.71 9.22
C ILE A 65 0.18 9.67 9.70
N LYS A 66 -0.84 9.45 8.88
CA LYS A 66 -1.81 8.36 9.06
C LYS A 66 -1.80 7.47 7.82
N ILE A 67 -1.52 6.19 8.03
CA ILE A 67 -1.51 5.17 6.98
C ILE A 67 -2.55 4.13 7.33
N GLU A 68 -3.48 3.89 6.42
CA GLU A 68 -4.45 2.82 6.53
C GLU A 68 -4.19 1.84 5.39
N LEU A 69 -3.81 0.62 5.74
CA LEU A 69 -3.51 -0.47 4.82
C LEU A 69 -4.67 -1.47 4.83
N ALA A 70 -5.04 -1.97 3.65
CA ALA A 70 -5.98 -3.06 3.49
C ALA A 70 -5.35 -4.13 2.60
N MET A 71 -5.29 -5.37 3.09
CA MET A 71 -4.74 -6.52 2.35
C MET A 71 -5.62 -7.77 2.47
N LEU A 72 -5.43 -8.73 1.57
CA LEU A 72 -6.10 -10.03 1.69
C LEU A 72 -5.71 -10.70 3.01
N ASP A 73 -6.68 -11.36 3.65
CA ASP A 73 -6.39 -12.22 4.79
C ASP A 73 -5.45 -13.35 4.35
N PRO A 74 -4.22 -13.43 4.91
CA PRO A 74 -3.27 -14.48 4.55
C PRO A 74 -3.72 -15.90 4.94
N ASN A 75 -4.81 -16.03 5.71
CA ASN A 75 -5.42 -17.32 6.05
C ASN A 75 -6.60 -17.70 5.13
N TRP A 76 -6.91 -16.90 4.11
CA TRP A 76 -8.02 -17.17 3.18
C TRP A 76 -7.64 -18.16 2.09
N LEU A 77 -7.70 -19.46 2.40
CA LEU A 77 -7.22 -20.55 1.53
C LEU A 77 -7.88 -20.56 0.13
N GLU A 78 -9.09 -20.05 -0.03
CA GLU A 78 -9.79 -20.04 -1.31
C GLU A 78 -9.08 -19.20 -2.38
N ILE A 79 -8.30 -18.19 -2.00
CA ILE A 79 -7.58 -17.35 -2.95
C ILE A 79 -6.44 -18.12 -3.67
N GLU A 80 -5.96 -19.24 -3.11
CA GLU A 80 -4.94 -20.07 -3.76
C GLU A 80 -5.41 -20.58 -5.14
N LYS A 81 -6.74 -20.69 -5.34
CA LYS A 81 -7.35 -21.07 -6.62
C LYS A 81 -7.31 -19.97 -7.67
N ILE A 82 -7.08 -18.73 -7.26
CA ILE A 82 -7.16 -17.52 -8.10
C ILE A 82 -5.75 -17.02 -8.41
N ASN A 83 -4.93 -16.90 -7.38
CA ASN A 83 -3.50 -16.68 -7.53
C ASN A 83 -2.74 -17.34 -6.35
N PRO A 84 -2.01 -18.45 -6.59
CA PRO A 84 -1.34 -19.18 -5.52
C PRO A 84 -0.17 -18.42 -4.89
N SER A 85 0.41 -17.40 -5.56
CA SER A 85 1.49 -16.62 -4.96
C SER A 85 0.99 -15.59 -3.95
N TRP A 86 -0.26 -15.15 -4.05
CA TRP A 86 -0.77 -14.08 -3.19
C TRP A 86 -0.80 -14.46 -1.71
N ILE A 87 -1.08 -15.72 -1.35
CA ILE A 87 -1.07 -16.14 0.06
C ILE A 87 0.32 -16.12 0.66
N SER A 88 1.33 -16.64 -0.05
CA SER A 88 2.69 -16.66 0.48
C SER A 88 3.26 -15.24 0.59
N LEU A 89 2.99 -14.38 -0.39
CA LEU A 89 3.35 -12.96 -0.36
C LEU A 89 2.63 -12.24 0.79
N ALA A 90 1.31 -12.39 0.90
CA ALA A 90 0.51 -11.77 1.96
C ALA A 90 1.00 -12.17 3.36
N LYS A 91 1.33 -13.46 3.58
CA LYS A 91 1.93 -13.93 4.85
C LYS A 91 3.24 -13.23 5.14
N SER A 92 4.17 -13.23 4.17
CA SER A 92 5.50 -12.66 4.35
C SER A 92 5.46 -11.15 4.58
N ASN A 93 4.60 -10.43 3.85
CA ASN A 93 4.46 -8.98 3.98
C ASN A 93 3.71 -8.59 5.25
N TYR A 94 2.70 -9.37 5.68
CA TYR A 94 2.05 -9.21 6.97
C TYR A 94 3.08 -9.32 8.11
N GLU A 95 3.88 -10.40 8.14
CA GLU A 95 4.91 -10.59 9.15
C GLU A 95 5.96 -9.47 9.13
N SER A 96 6.42 -9.07 7.94
CA SER A 96 7.39 -7.98 7.77
C SER A 96 6.86 -6.65 8.30
N LEU A 97 5.57 -6.35 8.06
CA LEU A 97 4.92 -5.16 8.58
C LEU A 97 4.80 -5.21 10.11
N GLN A 98 4.41 -6.36 10.69
CA GLN A 98 4.34 -6.50 12.15
C GLN A 98 5.72 -6.27 12.79
N VAL A 99 6.78 -6.85 12.23
CA VAL A 99 8.16 -6.64 12.70
C VAL A 99 8.54 -5.16 12.60
N PHE A 100 8.21 -4.48 11.50
CA PHE A 100 8.46 -3.05 11.36
C PHE A 100 7.73 -2.23 12.44
N LEU A 101 6.45 -2.49 12.66
CA LEU A 101 5.65 -1.79 13.67
C LEU A 101 6.17 -2.03 15.09
N ASP A 102 6.63 -3.24 15.39
CA ASP A 102 7.22 -3.57 16.70
C ASP A 102 8.57 -2.87 16.91
N VAL A 103 9.43 -2.84 15.89
CA VAL A 103 10.76 -2.21 15.96
C VAL A 103 10.68 -0.70 16.12
N PHE A 104 9.77 -0.04 15.39
CA PHE A 104 9.66 1.43 15.34
C PHE A 104 8.50 2.00 16.17
N LYS A 105 7.91 1.19 17.05
CA LYS A 105 6.71 1.57 17.83
C LYS A 105 6.87 2.89 18.59
N GLU A 106 8.03 3.07 19.20
CA GLU A 106 8.30 4.23 20.04
C GLU A 106 8.50 5.50 19.21
N GLU A 107 9.22 5.41 18.10
CA GLU A 107 9.39 6.48 17.13
C GLU A 107 8.04 6.87 16.52
N ILE A 108 7.25 5.90 16.04
CA ILE A 108 5.90 6.14 15.52
C ILE A 108 5.04 6.92 16.53
N ARG A 109 5.06 6.51 17.80
CA ARG A 109 4.34 7.20 18.87
C ARG A 109 4.86 8.62 19.10
N ASN A 110 6.18 8.82 19.14
CA ASN A 110 6.79 10.12 19.38
C ASN A 110 6.54 11.12 18.24
N HIS A 111 6.34 10.61 17.02
CA HIS A 111 6.02 11.40 15.84
C HIS A 111 4.51 11.63 15.63
N ASP A 112 3.65 11.11 16.51
CA ASP A 112 2.18 11.15 16.33
C ASP A 112 1.74 10.51 15.00
N TRP A 113 2.39 9.39 14.64
CA TRP A 113 2.04 8.61 13.46
C TRP A 113 1.10 7.48 13.82
N SER A 114 0.28 7.07 12.85
CA SER A 114 -0.58 5.88 12.94
C SER A 114 -0.47 5.06 11.67
N ILE A 115 -0.33 3.75 11.84
CA ILE A 115 -0.30 2.78 10.74
C ILE A 115 -1.25 1.65 11.15
N ASP A 116 -2.39 1.58 10.48
CA ASP A 116 -3.44 0.60 10.73
C ASP A 116 -3.48 -0.42 9.59
N LEU A 117 -3.64 -1.70 9.91
CA LEU A 117 -3.83 -2.77 8.94
C LEU A 117 -5.23 -3.39 9.08
N SER A 118 -5.90 -3.57 7.94
CA SER A 118 -7.15 -4.31 7.82
C SER A 118 -7.01 -5.49 6.87
N LEU A 119 -7.64 -6.61 7.24
CA LEU A 119 -7.71 -7.81 6.41
C LEU A 119 -9.08 -7.92 5.73
N TYR A 120 -9.13 -8.45 4.52
CA TYR A 120 -10.38 -8.69 3.78
C TYR A 120 -10.37 -10.03 3.04
N ARG A 121 -11.55 -10.58 2.70
CA ARG A 121 -11.74 -11.90 2.04
C ARG A 121 -12.62 -11.82 0.80
N TYR A 122 -12.29 -10.87 -0.07
CA TYR A 122 -12.86 -10.75 -1.41
C TYR A 122 -11.79 -10.17 -2.34
N ILE A 123 -12.07 -10.11 -3.63
CA ILE A 123 -11.11 -9.58 -4.61
C ILE A 123 -11.62 -8.24 -5.11
N PRO A 124 -10.95 -7.12 -4.77
CA PRO A 124 -11.27 -5.85 -5.38
C PRO A 124 -10.89 -5.86 -6.86
N ASN A 125 -11.64 -5.13 -7.68
CA ASN A 125 -11.35 -5.00 -9.11
C ASN A 125 -10.14 -4.11 -9.41
N PHE A 126 -9.57 -3.49 -8.37
CA PHE A 126 -8.44 -2.58 -8.47
C PHE A 126 -7.66 -2.57 -7.16
N GLN A 127 -6.41 -2.16 -7.27
CA GLN A 127 -5.54 -1.82 -6.15
C GLN A 127 -4.98 -0.42 -6.35
N GLY A 128 -4.46 0.18 -5.29
CA GLY A 128 -3.90 1.52 -5.42
C GLY A 128 -3.58 2.20 -4.11
N ILE A 129 -3.05 3.40 -4.25
CA ILE A 129 -2.64 4.28 -3.16
C ILE A 129 -3.33 5.63 -3.35
N LEU A 130 -4.08 6.05 -2.34
CA LEU A 130 -4.70 7.37 -2.26
C LEU A 130 -3.97 8.22 -1.22
N ILE A 131 -3.40 9.34 -1.66
CA ILE A 131 -2.68 10.30 -0.81
C ILE A 131 -3.55 11.54 -0.61
N ASN A 132 -3.77 11.90 0.65
CA ASN A 132 -4.51 13.10 1.09
C ASN A 132 -5.93 13.24 0.52
N ALA A 133 -6.56 12.13 0.13
CA ALA A 133 -7.84 12.16 -0.58
C ALA A 133 -7.82 12.98 -1.89
N GLU A 134 -6.63 13.26 -2.42
CA GLU A 134 -6.41 14.15 -3.56
C GLU A 134 -5.72 13.46 -4.74
N HIS A 135 -4.78 12.55 -4.47
CA HIS A 135 -3.95 11.92 -5.50
C HIS A 135 -4.12 10.42 -5.43
N LEU A 136 -4.75 9.83 -6.45
CA LEU A 136 -4.98 8.40 -6.54
C LEU A 136 -4.11 7.78 -7.61
N PHE A 137 -3.26 6.85 -7.22
CA PHE A 137 -2.55 5.94 -8.10
C PHE A 137 -3.27 4.60 -8.07
N VAL A 138 -3.89 4.18 -9.17
CA VAL A 138 -4.73 2.98 -9.21
C VAL A 138 -4.36 2.09 -10.37
N SER A 139 -4.30 0.78 -10.12
CA SER A 139 -4.16 -0.27 -11.13
C SER A 139 -5.39 -1.16 -11.11
N SER A 140 -5.83 -1.61 -12.28
CA SER A 140 -6.93 -2.55 -12.39
C SER A 140 -6.44 -3.99 -12.26
N CYS A 141 -7.21 -4.83 -11.58
CA CYS A 141 -6.94 -6.26 -11.57
C CYS A 141 -7.36 -6.87 -12.91
N ALA A 142 -6.48 -7.67 -13.52
CA ALA A 142 -6.70 -8.26 -14.84
C ALA A 142 -6.31 -9.74 -14.87
N TRP A 143 -7.16 -10.54 -15.51
CA TRP A 143 -6.85 -11.95 -15.77
C TRP A 143 -5.81 -12.06 -16.88
N LYS A 144 -4.69 -12.73 -16.61
CA LYS A 144 -3.63 -13.02 -17.57
C LYS A 144 -3.13 -14.43 -17.35
N ASN A 145 -3.12 -15.24 -18.42
CA ASN A 145 -2.68 -16.64 -18.38
C ASN A 145 -3.39 -17.49 -17.30
N GLY A 146 -4.67 -17.21 -17.03
CA GLY A 146 -5.46 -17.94 -16.03
C GLY A 146 -5.22 -17.52 -14.58
N LEU A 147 -4.40 -16.49 -14.34
CA LEU A 147 -4.16 -15.92 -13.02
C LEU A 147 -4.68 -14.48 -12.98
N LEU A 148 -5.19 -14.06 -11.82
CA LEU A 148 -5.51 -12.66 -11.60
C LEU A 148 -4.25 -11.92 -11.15
N ASN A 149 -3.89 -10.88 -11.89
CA ASN A 149 -2.80 -9.96 -11.55
C ASN A 149 -3.38 -8.60 -11.18
N ASP A 150 -2.70 -7.89 -10.29
CA ASP A 150 -3.10 -6.61 -9.73
C ASP A 150 -2.04 -5.51 -9.99
N ASP A 151 -0.77 -5.89 -10.20
CA ASP A 151 0.31 -4.99 -10.65
C ASP A 151 0.36 -4.90 -12.18
N SER A 152 -0.38 -3.92 -12.72
CA SER A 152 -0.48 -3.63 -14.15
C SER A 152 -0.29 -2.14 -14.39
N ILE A 153 -0.91 -1.59 -15.43
CA ILE A 153 -0.84 -0.15 -15.70
C ILE A 153 -1.44 0.61 -14.53
N TYR A 154 -0.66 1.51 -13.93
CA TYR A 154 -1.12 2.47 -12.95
C TYR A 154 -1.56 3.75 -13.64
N GLU A 155 -2.66 4.31 -13.17
CA GLU A 155 -3.17 5.61 -13.61
C GLU A 155 -3.15 6.58 -12.43
N LEU A 156 -2.69 7.81 -12.67
CA LEU A 156 -2.78 8.91 -11.71
C LEU A 156 -4.03 9.75 -11.97
N TYR A 157 -4.91 9.82 -10.99
CA TYR A 157 -6.07 10.70 -10.95
C TYR A 157 -5.88 11.78 -9.88
N HIS A 158 -6.30 13.00 -10.21
CA HIS A 158 -6.35 14.10 -9.26
C HIS A 158 -7.79 14.43 -8.92
N PHE A 159 -8.08 14.74 -7.65
CA PHE A 159 -9.41 15.15 -7.24
C PHE A 159 -9.97 16.33 -8.06
N THR A 160 -9.09 17.23 -8.47
CA THR A 160 -9.40 18.43 -9.24
C THR A 160 -9.23 18.24 -10.75
N ASP A 161 -8.93 17.04 -11.24
CA ASP A 161 -8.83 16.83 -12.68
C ASP A 161 -10.18 17.06 -13.37
N HIS A 162 -10.11 17.36 -14.66
CA HIS A 162 -11.29 17.49 -15.51
C HIS A 162 -11.62 16.18 -16.25
N PHE A 163 -11.12 15.05 -15.75
CA PHE A 163 -11.21 13.71 -16.36
C PHE A 163 -11.90 12.68 -15.43
N GLY A 164 -12.60 13.12 -14.40
CA GLY A 164 -13.38 12.25 -13.52
C GLY A 164 -12.60 11.65 -12.35
N GLY A 165 -11.50 12.28 -11.95
CA GLY A 165 -10.67 11.86 -10.82
C GLY A 165 -11.42 11.89 -9.51
N LYS A 166 -12.34 12.85 -9.30
CA LYS A 166 -13.24 12.83 -8.14
C LYS A 166 -14.07 11.54 -8.10
N GLU A 167 -14.71 11.16 -9.20
CA GLU A 167 -15.53 9.95 -9.29
C GLU A 167 -14.68 8.69 -9.05
N LYS A 168 -13.47 8.64 -9.60
CA LYS A 168 -12.53 7.54 -9.38
C LYS A 168 -12.06 7.43 -7.93
N ILE A 169 -11.73 8.56 -7.30
CA ILE A 169 -11.39 8.62 -5.88
C ILE A 169 -12.56 8.15 -5.03
N ASP A 170 -13.78 8.61 -5.30
CA ASP A 170 -14.97 8.22 -4.54
C ASP A 170 -15.25 6.70 -4.68
N GLN A 171 -15.09 6.13 -5.87
CA GLN A 171 -15.16 4.68 -6.09
C GLN A 171 -14.10 3.92 -5.29
N TYR A 172 -12.85 4.38 -5.34
CA TYR A 172 -11.74 3.78 -4.61
C TYR A 172 -12.01 3.80 -3.10
N LYS A 173 -12.40 4.95 -2.55
CA LYS A 173 -12.73 5.10 -1.13
C LYS A 173 -13.85 4.17 -0.70
N SER A 174 -14.88 4.00 -1.52
CA SER A 174 -15.98 3.07 -1.23
C SER A 174 -15.51 1.63 -1.10
N TRP A 175 -14.62 1.18 -1.98
CA TRP A 175 -14.04 -0.15 -1.91
C TRP A 175 -13.10 -0.31 -0.73
N PHE A 176 -12.22 0.67 -0.49
CA PHE A 176 -11.31 0.68 0.66
C PHE A 176 -12.08 0.55 1.98
N GLU A 177 -13.16 1.33 2.15
CA GLU A 177 -14.02 1.25 3.33
C GLU A 177 -14.72 -0.11 3.47
N HIS A 178 -15.11 -0.74 2.36
CA HIS A 178 -15.67 -2.08 2.39
C HIS A 178 -14.63 -3.11 2.88
N CYS A 179 -13.39 -3.05 2.38
CA CYS A 179 -12.27 -3.89 2.84
C CYS A 179 -12.02 -3.69 4.33
N ARG A 180 -11.91 -2.42 4.75
CA ARG A 180 -11.57 -2.02 6.11
C ARG A 180 -12.59 -2.51 7.14
N LYS A 181 -13.88 -2.47 6.81
CA LYS A 181 -14.95 -2.89 7.74
C LYS A 181 -15.07 -4.40 7.88
N GLU A 182 -14.69 -5.17 6.87
CA GLU A 182 -14.73 -6.64 6.96
C GLU A 182 -13.76 -7.18 8.03
N ASN A 183 -12.63 -6.49 8.24
CA ASN A 183 -11.65 -6.80 9.28
C ASN A 183 -12.26 -7.04 10.67
N GLN A 184 -13.38 -6.40 10.99
CA GLN A 184 -14.09 -6.58 12.26
C GLN A 184 -14.60 -8.02 12.49
N ASN A 185 -14.64 -8.84 11.42
CA ASN A 185 -15.12 -10.21 11.44
C ASN A 185 -14.01 -11.26 11.23
N ILE A 186 -12.75 -10.83 11.10
CA ILE A 186 -11.63 -11.72 10.76
C ILE A 186 -10.70 -11.91 11.97
N VAL A 187 -10.33 -13.15 12.24
CA VAL A 187 -9.33 -13.48 13.26
C VAL A 187 -7.94 -13.15 12.71
N GLN A 188 -7.22 -12.26 13.39
CA GLN A 188 -5.87 -11.86 13.00
C GLN A 188 -4.91 -13.07 12.98
N PRO A 189 -4.01 -13.17 11.98
CA PRO A 189 -2.98 -14.18 11.94
C PRO A 189 -2.11 -14.12 13.19
N LYS A 190 -1.85 -15.28 13.82
CA LYS A 190 -0.87 -15.34 14.90
C LYS A 190 0.53 -15.15 14.32
N PRO A 191 1.35 -14.22 14.86
CA PRO A 191 2.75 -14.14 14.49
C PRO A 191 3.42 -15.49 14.74
N SER A 192 4.27 -15.94 13.82
CA SER A 192 5.06 -17.14 14.06
C SER A 192 6.05 -16.86 15.20
N SER A 193 6.18 -17.78 16.15
CA SER A 193 7.13 -17.67 17.28
C SER A 193 8.59 -17.93 16.87
N GLN A 194 8.83 -18.17 15.57
CA GLN A 194 10.15 -18.30 15.00
C GLN A 194 10.49 -16.93 14.41
N GLY A 195 11.30 -16.16 15.13
CA GLY A 195 11.81 -14.89 14.61
C GLY A 195 12.49 -15.13 13.27
N VAL A 196 11.87 -14.65 12.19
CA VAL A 196 12.44 -14.77 10.86
C VAL A 196 13.37 -13.59 10.66
N THR A 197 14.65 -13.80 10.99
CA THR A 197 15.72 -12.90 10.59
C THR A 197 15.95 -13.09 9.09
N PHE A 198 15.53 -12.12 8.27
CA PHE A 198 15.94 -12.08 6.86
C PHE A 198 17.25 -11.30 6.72
N TYR A 199 18.24 -11.96 6.15
CA TYR A 199 19.51 -11.37 5.76
C TYR A 199 19.29 -10.45 4.56
N ILE A 200 19.76 -9.20 4.65
CA ILE A 200 19.92 -8.32 3.50
C ILE A 200 20.98 -8.96 2.60
N THR A 201 20.60 -9.54 1.46
CA THR A 201 21.57 -9.88 0.42
C THR A 201 21.96 -8.59 -0.28
N SER A 202 23.06 -7.98 0.18
CA SER A 202 23.82 -7.02 -0.62
C SER A 202 24.56 -7.79 -1.72
N GLU A 203 23.95 -7.92 -2.88
CA GLU A 203 24.63 -8.24 -4.13
C GLU A 203 24.43 -7.06 -5.10
N GLY A 204 25.45 -6.36 -5.58
CA GLY A 204 26.86 -6.55 -5.35
C GLY A 204 27.70 -5.39 -5.87
N GLU A 205 28.88 -5.26 -5.27
CA GLU A 205 30.05 -4.77 -5.98
C GLU A 205 30.31 -5.69 -7.17
N LYS A 206 30.29 -5.15 -8.39
CA LYS A 206 30.98 -5.74 -9.53
C LYS A 206 31.90 -4.71 -10.15
N LYS A 207 33.17 -4.86 -9.76
CA LYS A 207 34.44 -4.64 -10.46
C LYS A 207 34.72 -3.27 -11.08
#